data_AF-A0A838IH79-F1
#
_entry.id   AF-A0A838IH79-F1
#
_cell.length_a   1.000
_cell.length_b   1.000
_cell.length_c   1.000
_cell.angle_alpha   90.00
_cell.angle_beta   90.00
_cell.angle_gamma   90.00
#
_symmetry.space_group_name_H-M   'P 1'
#
loop_
_entity.id
_entity.type
_entity.pdbx_description
1 polymer ?
#
loop_
_entity_poly.entity_id
_entity_poly.type
_entity_poly.pdbx_seq_one_letter_code
_entity_poly.pdbx_strand_id
1 'polypeptide(L)'
;MAEATLTDYIERARTLFEEKGGRLPDAEALRLLAVAVGMSEQESEQADQLARELTEQARGDLEQGRHEQAAEALLKAVLYSPVRLEPHHTLAQIHYGRWRKSGTSANRLLAIDLCQRALELAPNHEPSTIMLRDLGVGADEGLSWRRAGLIVIVLVSFSLAMTTCVRCIIAPPQAPIGADELDASSPTLGLPRAESP
;
A
#
# COMPACT_ATOMS: atom_id res chain seq x y z
N MET A 1 34.97 23.33 14.24
CA MET A 1 34.08 22.48 15.06
C MET A 1 32.76 22.19 14.35
N ALA A 2 32.16 23.17 13.65
CA ALA A 2 30.86 22.99 13.00
C ALA A 2 30.78 21.89 11.91
N GLU A 3 31.90 21.59 11.25
CA GLU A 3 31.95 20.52 10.25
C GLU A 3 31.85 19.12 10.88
N ALA A 4 32.35 18.96 12.11
CA ALA A 4 32.39 17.66 12.79
C ALA A 4 31.01 17.22 13.32
N THR A 5 30.22 18.17 13.84
CA THR A 5 28.85 17.96 14.32
C THR A 5 27.90 17.57 13.19
N LEU A 6 27.99 18.27 12.05
CA LEU A 6 27.19 17.96 10.87
C LEU A 6 27.55 16.59 10.29
N THR A 7 28.85 16.26 10.24
CA THR A 7 29.30 14.94 9.77
C THR A 7 28.78 13.81 10.68
N ASP A 8 28.89 13.97 12.01
CA ASP A 8 28.36 12.99 12.99
C ASP A 8 26.83 12.83 12.86
N TYR A 9 26.10 13.93 12.66
CA TYR A 9 24.66 13.89 12.40
C TYR A 9 24.34 13.02 11.17
N ILE A 10 25.01 13.24 10.04
CA ILE A 10 24.74 12.53 8.78
C ILE A 10 25.09 11.05 8.88
N GLU A 11 26.21 10.70 9.53
CA GLU A 11 26.56 9.30 9.70
C GLU A 11 25.51 8.56 10.53
N ARG A 12 25.08 9.13 11.65
CA ARG A 12 24.04 8.51 12.49
C ARG A 12 22.68 8.46 11.78
N ALA A 13 22.31 9.49 11.02
CA ALA A 13 21.08 9.51 10.23
C ALA A 13 21.09 8.41 9.15
N ARG A 14 22.25 8.19 8.50
CA ARG A 14 22.44 7.09 7.53
C ARG A 14 22.36 5.72 8.22
N THR A 15 23.00 5.55 9.37
CA THR A 15 22.90 4.29 10.14
C THR A 15 21.45 3.99 10.52
N LEU A 16 20.70 4.99 10.96
CA LEU A 16 19.28 4.82 11.31
C LEU A 16 18.42 4.41 10.09
N PHE A 17 18.73 4.94 8.91
CA PHE A 17 18.08 4.55 7.65
C PHE A 17 18.39 3.09 7.29
N GLU A 18 19.65 2.65 7.42
CA GLU A 18 20.07 1.27 7.17
C GLU A 18 19.44 0.29 8.16
N GLU A 19 19.42 0.61 9.45
CA GLU A 19 18.81 -0.20 10.52
C GLU A 19 17.29 -0.39 10.33
N LYS A 20 16.60 0.63 9.80
CA LYS A 20 15.17 0.56 9.45
C LYS A 20 14.91 -0.17 8.13
N GLY A 21 15.91 -0.85 7.55
CA GLY A 21 15.78 -1.62 6.32
C GLY A 21 15.57 -0.73 5.09
N GLY A 22 16.18 0.45 5.09
CA GLY A 22 16.07 1.44 4.01
C GLY A 22 14.80 2.27 4.05
N ARG A 23 14.02 2.25 5.15
CA ARG A 23 12.91 3.18 5.34
C ARG A 23 13.43 4.51 5.88
N LEU A 24 12.83 5.61 5.45
CA LEU A 24 13.23 6.92 5.91
C LEU A 24 12.93 7.10 7.40
N PRO A 25 13.90 7.56 8.20
CA PRO A 25 13.64 8.07 9.53
C PRO A 25 12.54 9.13 9.48
N ASP A 26 11.66 9.12 10.48
CA ASP A 26 10.69 10.20 10.63
C ASP A 26 11.39 11.52 10.99
N ALA A 27 10.74 12.64 10.66
CA ALA A 27 11.30 13.98 10.89
C ALA A 27 11.60 14.23 12.38
N GLU A 28 10.83 13.62 13.29
CA GLU A 28 11.04 13.73 14.73
C GLU A 28 12.33 13.01 15.17
N ALA A 29 12.60 11.82 14.66
CA ALA A 29 13.82 11.06 14.93
C ALA A 29 15.05 11.83 14.45
N LEU A 30 14.98 12.44 13.26
CA LEU A 30 16.05 13.30 12.75
C LEU A 30 16.24 14.55 13.61
N ARG A 31 15.14 15.18 14.05
CA ARG A 31 15.18 16.33 14.96
C ARG A 31 15.82 15.97 16.31
N LEU A 32 15.44 14.85 16.91
CA LEU A 32 16.03 14.36 18.16
C LEU A 32 17.52 14.04 18.00
N LEU A 33 17.91 13.52 16.84
CA LEU A 33 19.31 13.24 16.52
C LEU A 33 20.12 14.54 16.38
N ALA A 34 19.58 15.57 15.70
CA ALA A 34 20.20 16.89 15.61
C ALA A 34 20.41 17.52 17.00
N VAL A 35 19.42 17.42 17.89
CA VAL A 35 19.54 17.88 19.29
C VAL A 35 20.60 17.07 20.05
N ALA A 36 20.65 15.75 19.86
CA ALA A 36 21.59 14.87 20.54
C ALA A 36 23.05 15.13 20.17
N VAL A 37 23.33 15.53 18.92
CA VAL A 37 24.69 15.92 18.49
C VAL A 37 25.03 17.38 18.82
N GLY A 38 24.07 18.15 19.36
CA GLY A 38 24.26 19.56 19.68
C GLY A 38 24.30 20.48 18.47
N MET A 39 23.53 20.15 17.41
CA MET A 39 23.46 20.97 16.21
C MET A 39 22.85 22.35 16.50
N SER A 40 23.60 23.39 16.17
CA SER A 40 23.21 24.79 16.26
C SER A 40 22.30 25.22 15.10
N GLU A 41 21.65 26.37 15.25
CA GLU A 41 20.84 26.98 14.19
C GLU A 41 21.65 27.23 12.91
N GLN A 42 22.88 27.77 13.05
CA GLN A 42 23.77 28.01 11.92
C GLN A 42 24.16 26.72 11.18
N GLU A 43 24.39 25.62 11.90
CA GLU A 43 24.68 24.31 11.28
C GLU A 43 23.43 23.73 10.59
N SER A 44 22.23 23.97 11.16
CA SER A 44 20.97 23.61 10.53
C SER A 44 20.75 24.37 9.23
N GLU A 45 21.04 25.68 9.20
CA GLU A 45 20.98 26.49 7.98
C GLU A 45 21.99 26.00 6.92
N GLN A 46 23.19 25.61 7.35
CA GLN A 46 24.19 25.01 6.46
C GLN A 46 23.72 23.66 5.90
N ALA A 47 23.12 22.80 6.72
CA ALA A 47 22.52 21.54 6.27
C ALA A 47 21.43 21.78 5.22
N ASP A 48 20.55 22.76 5.45
CA ASP A 48 19.51 23.17 4.49
C ASP A 48 20.09 23.68 3.17
N GLN A 49 21.18 24.44 3.22
CA GLN A 49 21.87 24.93 2.03
C GLN A 49 22.51 23.77 1.24
N LEU A 50 23.20 22.84 1.92
CA LEU A 50 23.75 21.64 1.29
C LEU A 50 22.67 20.76 0.67
N ALA A 51 21.51 20.63 1.32
CA ALA A 51 20.37 19.91 0.77
C ALA A 51 19.89 20.55 -0.55
N ARG A 52 19.87 21.88 -0.66
CA ARG A 52 19.53 22.58 -1.92
C ARG A 52 20.53 22.27 -3.02
N GLU A 53 21.82 22.37 -2.71
CA GLU A 53 22.90 22.11 -3.67
C GLU A 53 22.87 20.68 -4.19
N LEU A 54 22.65 19.70 -3.31
CA LEU A 54 22.49 18.30 -3.69
C LEU A 54 21.23 18.05 -4.53
N THR A 55 20.15 18.78 -4.27
CA THR A 55 18.92 18.69 -5.08
C THR A 55 19.16 19.22 -6.49
N GLU A 56 19.85 20.35 -6.61
CA GLU A 56 20.27 20.93 -7.89
C GLU A 56 21.18 19.98 -8.66
N GLN A 57 22.19 19.42 -7.99
CA GLN A 57 23.09 18.43 -8.57
C GLN A 57 22.31 17.21 -9.08
N ALA A 58 21.40 16.68 -8.28
CA ALA A 58 20.58 15.54 -8.67
C ALA A 58 19.71 15.84 -9.90
N ARG A 59 19.20 17.07 -10.04
CA ARG A 59 18.47 17.49 -11.24
C ARG A 59 19.37 17.45 -12.47
N GLY A 60 20.58 17.99 -12.38
CA GLY A 60 21.57 17.91 -13.45
C GLY A 60 21.97 16.47 -13.81
N ASP A 61 22.05 15.57 -12.82
CA ASP A 61 22.28 14.15 -13.04
C ASP A 61 21.10 13.45 -13.73
N LEU A 62 19.86 13.81 -13.39
CA LEU A 62 18.66 13.29 -14.05
C LEU A 62 18.56 13.71 -15.51
N GLU A 63 18.89 14.96 -15.84
CA GLU A 63 18.95 15.47 -17.21
C GLU A 63 19.96 14.69 -18.06
N GLN A 64 21.03 14.21 -17.43
CA GLN A 64 22.08 13.40 -18.05
C GLN A 64 21.79 11.88 -18.00
N GLY A 65 20.61 11.48 -17.52
CA GLY A 65 20.20 10.08 -17.42
C GLY A 65 20.90 9.28 -16.31
N ARG A 66 21.62 9.95 -15.40
CA ARG A 66 22.41 9.32 -14.32
C ARG A 66 21.56 9.10 -13.08
N HIS A 67 20.54 8.26 -13.21
CA HIS A 67 19.54 8.03 -12.17
C HIS A 67 20.11 7.52 -10.84
N GLU A 68 21.17 6.72 -10.83
CA GLU A 68 21.78 6.21 -9.59
C GLU A 68 22.45 7.31 -8.78
N GLN A 69 23.18 8.20 -9.45
CA GLN A 69 23.88 9.32 -8.81
C GLN A 69 22.89 10.36 -8.30
N ALA A 70 21.84 10.64 -9.09
CA ALA A 70 20.73 11.47 -8.65
C ALA A 70 20.06 10.90 -7.41
N ALA A 71 19.80 9.59 -7.35
CA ALA A 71 19.19 8.95 -6.19
C ALA A 71 20.05 9.09 -4.92
N GLU A 72 21.37 8.92 -5.03
CA GLU A 72 22.29 9.09 -3.91
C GLU A 72 22.33 10.54 -3.42
N ALA A 73 22.40 11.51 -4.33
CA ALA A 73 22.39 12.93 -4.00
C ALA A 73 21.07 13.35 -3.33
N LEU A 74 19.93 12.87 -3.83
CA LEU A 74 18.61 13.12 -3.24
C LEU A 74 18.46 12.48 -1.86
N LEU A 75 18.98 11.26 -1.66
CA LEU A 75 18.96 10.63 -0.36
C LEU A 75 19.74 11.47 0.66
N LYS A 76 20.95 11.93 0.30
CA LYS A 76 21.73 12.85 1.14
C LYS A 76 20.93 14.13 1.42
N ALA A 77 20.32 14.73 0.41
CA ALA A 77 19.51 15.94 0.56
C ALA A 77 18.35 15.76 1.56
N VAL A 78 17.67 14.61 1.52
CA VAL A 78 16.60 14.27 2.49
C VAL A 78 17.15 14.13 3.90
N LEU A 79 18.32 13.51 4.08
CA LEU A 79 18.94 13.36 5.40
C LEU A 79 19.43 14.70 5.96
N TYR A 80 19.98 15.58 5.12
CA TYR A 80 20.39 16.93 5.51
C TYR A 80 19.18 17.79 5.91
N SER A 81 18.10 17.75 5.13
CA SER A 81 16.91 18.57 5.36
C SER A 81 15.63 17.78 5.10
N PRO A 82 15.03 17.17 6.14
CA PRO A 82 13.82 16.37 5.99
C PRO A 82 12.57 17.22 5.70
N VAL A 83 12.67 18.55 5.81
CA VAL A 83 11.55 19.47 5.57
C VAL A 83 11.38 19.84 4.10
N ARG A 84 12.32 19.48 3.22
CA ARG A 84 12.26 19.85 1.80
C ARG A 84 11.40 18.88 1.01
N LEU A 85 10.35 19.42 0.38
CA LEU A 85 9.42 18.65 -0.44
C LEU A 85 10.06 18.01 -1.69
N GLU A 86 10.87 18.79 -2.42
CA GLU A 86 11.39 18.41 -3.73
C GLU A 86 12.26 17.14 -3.70
N PRO A 87 13.23 16.97 -2.78
CA PRO A 87 14.00 15.73 -2.66
C PRO A 87 13.14 14.48 -2.47
N HIS A 88 12.12 14.57 -1.61
CA HIS A 88 11.22 13.43 -1.35
C HIS A 88 10.46 13.01 -2.60
N HIS A 89 9.85 13.98 -3.29
CA HIS A 89 9.08 13.69 -4.48
C HIS A 89 9.94 13.17 -5.63
N THR A 90 11.09 13.79 -5.88
CA THR A 90 11.99 13.38 -6.97
C THR A 90 12.58 11.99 -6.70
N LEU A 91 12.97 11.70 -5.45
CA LEU A 91 13.43 10.36 -5.08
C LEU A 91 12.30 9.32 -5.23
N ALA A 92 11.06 9.69 -4.88
CA ALA A 92 9.89 8.83 -5.10
C ALA A 92 9.71 8.48 -6.58
N GLN A 93 9.87 9.45 -7.50
CA GLN A 93 9.79 9.21 -8.94
C GLN A 93 10.83 8.19 -9.42
N ILE A 94 12.07 8.27 -8.92
CA ILE A 94 13.13 7.33 -9.28
C ILE A 94 12.75 5.91 -8.82
N HIS A 95 12.33 5.74 -7.57
CA HIS A 95 11.93 4.43 -7.05
C HIS A 95 10.66 3.90 -7.73
N TYR A 96 9.69 4.76 -8.04
CA TYR A 96 8.51 4.42 -8.81
C TYR A 96 8.89 3.89 -10.20
N GLY A 97 9.80 4.58 -10.90
CA GLY A 97 10.33 4.13 -12.19
C GLY A 97 11.05 2.79 -12.11
N ARG A 98 11.86 2.56 -11.06
CA ARG A 98 12.52 1.27 -10.80
C ARG A 98 11.52 0.16 -10.53
N TRP A 99 10.50 0.42 -9.72
CA TRP A 99 9.43 -0.53 -9.45
C TRP A 99 8.67 -0.90 -10.73
N ARG A 100 8.33 0.07 -11.58
CA ARG A 100 7.68 -0.21 -12.87
C ARG A 100 8.51 -1.12 -13.80
N LYS A 101 9.84 -1.03 -13.73
CA LYS A 101 10.75 -1.86 -14.54
C LYS A 101 10.98 -3.25 -13.94
N SER A 102 11.17 -3.33 -12.62
CA SER A 102 11.61 -4.56 -11.93
C SER A 102 10.50 -5.36 -11.25
N GLY A 103 9.39 -4.71 -10.90
CA GLY A 103 8.34 -5.28 -10.06
C GLY A 103 8.70 -5.45 -8.58
N THR A 104 9.91 -5.04 -8.15
CA THR A 104 10.40 -5.27 -6.78
C THR A 104 9.57 -4.50 -5.76
N SER A 105 8.99 -5.22 -4.79
CA SER A 105 8.14 -4.65 -3.73
C SER A 105 8.86 -3.62 -2.86
N ALA A 106 10.17 -3.77 -2.65
CA ALA A 106 10.98 -2.80 -1.89
C ALA A 106 10.90 -1.39 -2.51
N ASN A 107 11.12 -1.26 -3.82
CA ASN A 107 11.03 0.04 -4.51
C ASN A 107 9.62 0.64 -4.43
N ARG A 108 8.58 -0.20 -4.48
CA ARG A 108 7.19 0.25 -4.31
C ARG A 108 6.97 0.84 -2.93
N LEU A 109 7.39 0.14 -1.87
CA LEU A 109 7.20 0.59 -0.49
C LEU A 109 7.96 1.89 -0.21
N LEU A 110 9.18 2.03 -0.74
CA LEU A 110 9.95 3.26 -0.62
C LEU A 110 9.29 4.43 -1.34
N ALA A 111 8.80 4.23 -2.57
CA ALA A 111 8.08 5.27 -3.29
C ALA A 111 6.80 5.72 -2.55
N ILE A 112 6.09 4.78 -1.90
CA ILE A 112 4.93 5.08 -1.06
C ILE A 112 5.33 5.95 0.14
N ASP A 113 6.33 5.52 0.90
CA ASP A 113 6.82 6.22 2.09
C ASP A 113 7.24 7.66 1.74
N LEU A 114 8.04 7.82 0.68
CA LEU A 114 8.47 9.13 0.17
C LEU A 114 7.30 10.03 -0.26
N CYS A 115 6.29 9.48 -0.93
CA CYS A 115 5.11 10.26 -1.30
C CYS A 115 4.27 10.67 -0.09
N GLN A 116 4.17 9.80 0.93
CA GLN A 116 3.49 10.13 2.18
C GLN A 116 4.22 11.27 2.91
N ARG A 117 5.55 11.23 3.00
CA ARG A 117 6.36 12.34 3.53
C ARG A 117 6.15 13.64 2.76
N ALA A 118 6.13 13.57 1.43
CA ALA A 118 5.83 14.74 0.62
C ALA A 118 4.44 15.33 0.92
N LEU A 119 3.43 14.50 1.22
CA LEU A 119 2.10 14.96 1.60
C LEU A 119 2.02 15.45 3.05
N GLU A 120 2.82 14.92 3.97
CA GLU A 120 2.98 15.47 5.32
C GLU A 120 3.49 16.92 5.27
N LEU A 121 4.44 17.20 4.35
CA LEU A 121 4.99 18.54 4.13
C LEU A 121 4.04 19.46 3.34
N ALA A 122 3.36 18.92 2.33
CA ALA A 122 2.46 19.65 1.46
C ALA A 122 1.19 18.82 1.17
N PRO A 123 0.12 18.94 1.98
CA PRO A 123 -1.08 18.10 1.87
C PRO A 123 -1.78 18.15 0.51
N ASN A 124 -1.64 19.25 -0.22
CA ASN A 124 -2.25 19.46 -1.53
C ASN A 124 -1.27 19.18 -2.69
N HIS A 125 -0.18 18.44 -2.45
CA HIS A 125 0.81 18.13 -3.49
C HIS A 125 0.29 17.05 -4.46
N GLU A 126 -0.46 17.51 -5.46
CA GLU A 126 -1.12 16.69 -6.48
C GLU A 126 -0.22 15.60 -7.12
N PRO A 127 1.05 15.87 -7.49
CA PRO A 127 1.93 14.84 -8.07
C PRO A 127 2.14 13.64 -7.15
N SER A 128 2.26 13.86 -5.84
CA SER A 128 2.42 12.77 -4.86
C SER A 128 1.11 11.99 -4.67
N THR A 129 -0.03 12.68 -4.68
CA THR A 129 -1.34 12.04 -4.60
C THR A 129 -1.62 11.13 -5.80
N ILE A 130 -1.32 11.59 -7.02
CA ILE A 130 -1.45 10.80 -8.24
C ILE A 130 -0.53 9.58 -8.18
N MET A 131 0.73 9.77 -7.78
CA MET A 131 1.69 8.67 -7.67
C MET A 131 1.26 7.61 -6.65
N LEU A 132 0.71 8.01 -5.50
CA LEU A 132 0.17 7.07 -4.50
C LEU A 132 -0.97 6.24 -5.06
N ARG A 133 -1.88 6.86 -5.82
CA ARG A 133 -2.96 6.14 -6.51
C ARG A 133 -2.41 5.12 -7.50
N ASP A 134 -1.40 5.49 -8.29
CA ASP A 134 -0.75 4.59 -9.25
C ASP A 134 0.01 3.44 -8.56
N LEU A 135 0.55 3.71 -7.37
CA LEU A 135 1.15 2.71 -6.49
C LEU A 135 0.08 1.81 -5.85
N GLY A 136 -1.23 2.11 -6.00
CA GLY A 136 -2.34 1.35 -5.44
C GLY A 136 -2.73 1.73 -4.01
N VAL A 137 -2.20 2.84 -3.49
CA VAL A 137 -2.57 3.39 -2.18
C VAL A 137 -3.83 4.23 -2.37
N GLY A 138 -4.95 3.81 -1.77
CA GLY A 138 -6.26 4.48 -1.88
C GLY A 138 -7.32 3.73 -2.70
N ALA A 139 -6.94 2.70 -3.47
CA ALA A 139 -7.92 1.84 -4.16
C ALA A 139 -8.41 0.66 -3.29
N ASP A 140 -7.65 0.30 -2.26
CA ASP A 140 -7.86 -0.96 -1.52
C ASP A 140 -8.89 -0.88 -0.38
N GLU A 141 -9.34 0.30 0.04
CA GLU A 141 -10.44 0.38 1.02
C GLU A 141 -11.73 -0.23 0.43
N GLY A 142 -12.00 -0.01 -0.86
CA GLY A 142 -13.14 -0.64 -1.55
C GLY A 142 -12.96 -2.14 -1.83
N LEU A 143 -11.74 -2.61 -2.07
CA LEU A 143 -11.46 -4.03 -2.35
C LEU A 143 -11.38 -4.88 -1.08
N SER A 144 -10.91 -4.32 0.04
CA SER A 144 -10.91 -4.99 1.35
C SER A 144 -12.32 -5.39 1.77
N TRP A 145 -13.29 -4.48 1.67
CA TRP A 145 -14.70 -4.78 1.98
C TRP A 145 -15.31 -5.80 1.02
N ARG A 146 -14.95 -5.77 -0.27
CA ARG A 146 -15.41 -6.78 -1.23
C ARG A 146 -14.84 -8.17 -0.94
N ARG A 147 -13.56 -8.26 -0.56
CA ARG A 147 -12.92 -9.52 -0.16
C ARG A 147 -13.45 -10.03 1.17
N ALA A 148 -13.63 -9.15 2.15
CA ALA A 148 -14.25 -9.47 3.43
C ALA A 148 -15.69 -9.97 3.25
N GLY A 149 -16.48 -9.30 2.40
CA GLY A 149 -17.84 -9.72 2.03
C GLY A 149 -17.85 -11.11 1.38
N LEU A 150 -16.93 -11.39 0.46
CA LEU A 150 -16.77 -12.72 -0.15
C LEU A 150 -16.46 -13.82 0.87
N ILE A 151 -15.54 -13.55 1.81
CA ILE A 151 -15.19 -14.50 2.89
C ILE A 151 -16.42 -14.78 3.76
N VAL A 152 -17.19 -13.76 4.13
CA VAL A 152 -18.41 -13.92 4.92
C VAL A 152 -19.46 -14.77 4.15
N ILE A 153 -19.67 -14.50 2.87
CA ILE A 153 -20.62 -15.28 2.04
C ILE A 153 -20.21 -16.76 1.98
N VAL A 154 -18.92 -17.05 1.80
CA VAL A 154 -18.40 -18.43 1.78
C VAL A 154 -18.60 -19.12 3.13
N LEU A 155 -18.29 -18.44 4.24
CA LEU A 155 -18.46 -19.00 5.58
C LEU A 155 -19.93 -19.25 5.94
N VAL A 156 -20.84 -18.36 5.55
CA VAL A 156 -22.29 -18.53 5.75
C VAL A 156 -22.81 -19.70 4.93
N SER A 157 -22.39 -19.82 3.67
CA SER A 157 -22.79 -20.93 2.78
C SER A 157 -22.31 -22.28 3.34
N PHE A 158 -21.07 -22.34 3.84
CA PHE A 158 -20.53 -23.54 4.45
C PHE A 158 -21.26 -23.94 5.74
N SER A 159 -21.63 -22.96 6.57
CA SER A 159 -22.39 -23.19 7.82
C SER A 159 -23.80 -23.72 7.53
N LEU A 160 -24.47 -23.19 6.51
CA LEU A 160 -25.77 -23.68 6.06
C LEU A 160 -25.66 -25.13 5.54
N ALA A 161 -24.66 -25.43 4.71
CA ALA A 161 -24.42 -26.78 4.19
C ALA A 161 -24.20 -27.81 5.33
N MET A 162 -23.37 -27.46 6.31
CA MET A 162 -23.12 -28.32 7.48
C MET A 162 -24.39 -28.53 8.31
N THR A 163 -25.21 -27.49 8.48
CA THR A 163 -26.48 -27.59 9.22
C THR A 163 -27.48 -28.51 8.52
N THR A 164 -27.55 -28.47 7.17
CA THR A 164 -28.38 -29.40 6.39
C THR A 164 -27.87 -30.84 6.46
N CYS A 165 -26.55 -31.06 6.41
CA CYS A 165 -25.99 -32.41 6.52
C CYS A 165 -26.29 -33.07 7.87
N VAL A 166 -26.22 -32.32 8.98
CA VAL A 166 -26.56 -32.83 10.32
C VAL A 166 -28.04 -33.20 10.42
N ARG A 167 -28.95 -32.43 9.80
CA ARG A 167 -30.37 -32.76 9.77
C ARG A 167 -30.68 -34.00 8.92
N CYS A 168 -29.98 -34.21 7.81
CA CYS A 168 -30.16 -35.41 6.99
C CYS A 168 -29.68 -36.70 7.67
N ILE A 169 -28.73 -36.62 8.60
CA ILE A 169 -28.22 -37.80 9.33
C ILE A 169 -29.15 -38.17 10.52
N ILE A 170 -29.85 -37.20 11.11
CA ILE A 170 -30.64 -37.41 12.34
C ILE A 170 -32.13 -37.67 12.07
N ALA A 171 -32.64 -37.46 10.85
CA ALA A 171 -34.03 -37.80 10.54
C ALA A 171 -34.19 -39.33 10.44
N PRO A 172 -34.88 -40.00 11.40
CA PRO A 172 -35.14 -41.41 11.28
C PRO A 172 -36.04 -41.66 10.05
N PRO A 173 -35.85 -42.77 9.32
CA PRO A 173 -36.74 -43.15 8.24
C PRO A 173 -38.15 -43.30 8.83
N GLN A 174 -39.06 -42.38 8.47
CA GLN A 174 -40.48 -42.59 8.65
C GLN A 174 -40.82 -43.85 7.86
N ALA A 175 -41.19 -44.90 8.58
CA ALA A 175 -41.66 -46.14 7.98
C ALA A 175 -42.77 -45.79 6.98
N PRO A 176 -42.76 -46.38 5.77
CA PRO A 176 -43.85 -46.20 4.84
C PRO A 176 -45.14 -46.69 5.52
N ILE A 177 -46.04 -45.75 5.80
CA ILE A 177 -47.41 -46.06 6.20
C ILE A 177 -48.02 -46.82 5.02
N GLY A 178 -48.59 -47.97 5.34
CA GLY A 178 -48.92 -49.03 4.42
C GLY A 178 -49.77 -48.56 3.24
N ALA A 179 -49.43 -49.17 2.11
CA ALA A 179 -50.35 -49.34 1.00
C ALA A 179 -51.57 -50.14 1.51
N ASP A 180 -52.71 -49.47 1.65
CA ASP A 180 -53.99 -50.12 1.45
C ASP A 180 -54.43 -49.84 0.01
N GLU A 181 -54.17 -50.88 -0.78
CA GLU A 181 -54.94 -51.39 -1.90
C GLU A 181 -56.45 -51.08 -1.78
N LEU A 182 -57.04 -50.36 -2.75
CA LEU A 182 -58.19 -50.84 -3.54
C LEU A 182 -58.76 -49.76 -4.48
N ASP A 183 -59.03 -50.24 -5.69
CA ASP A 183 -60.04 -49.82 -6.64
C ASP A 183 -59.80 -48.60 -7.57
N ALA A 184 -59.19 -48.95 -8.70
CA ALA A 184 -59.91 -49.03 -9.98
C ALA A 184 -61.07 -48.04 -10.19
N SER A 185 -60.79 -47.00 -10.98
CA SER A 185 -61.70 -46.55 -12.05
C SER A 185 -60.98 -45.62 -13.02
N SER A 186 -60.52 -46.19 -14.14
CA SER A 186 -60.47 -45.48 -15.42
C SER A 186 -61.91 -45.14 -15.82
N PRO A 187 -62.20 -43.96 -16.41
CA PRO A 187 -62.07 -43.84 -17.86
C PRO A 187 -61.49 -42.48 -18.30
N THR A 188 -60.54 -42.47 -19.23
CA THR A 188 -60.75 -42.26 -20.67
C THR A 188 -61.19 -40.83 -21.06
N LEU A 189 -60.50 -40.33 -22.09
CA LEU A 189 -60.90 -39.30 -23.07
C LEU A 189 -60.72 -37.81 -22.68
N GLY A 190 -59.95 -37.09 -23.53
CA GLY A 190 -60.14 -35.65 -23.70
C GLY A 190 -58.93 -34.83 -24.14
N LEU A 191 -58.31 -35.12 -25.28
CA LEU A 191 -57.67 -34.07 -26.10
C LEU A 191 -58.79 -33.22 -26.74
N PRO A 192 -58.70 -31.87 -26.72
CA PRO A 192 -58.20 -31.12 -27.89
C PRO A 192 -57.41 -29.85 -27.48
N ARG A 193 -56.27 -29.49 -28.10
CA ARG A 193 -56.10 -28.68 -29.33
C ARG A 193 -56.96 -27.40 -29.42
N ALA A 194 -56.31 -26.24 -29.29
CA ALA A 194 -56.48 -24.99 -30.05
C ALA A 194 -55.55 -23.93 -29.41
N GLU A 195 -54.49 -23.48 -30.08
CA GLU A 195 -54.47 -22.35 -31.04
C GLU A 195 -54.77 -20.98 -30.42
N SER A 196 -53.69 -20.19 -30.41
CA SER A 196 -53.44 -18.73 -30.44
C SER A 196 -54.61 -17.75 -30.60
N PRO A 197 -54.34 -16.48 -30.26
CA PRO A 197 -53.85 -15.54 -31.28
C PRO A 197 -52.38 -15.12 -31.12
#